data_AF-A0A2G4GUG3-F1
#
_entry.id   AF-A0A2G4GUG3-F1
#
_cell.length_a   1.000
_cell.length_b   1.000
_cell.length_c   1.000
_cell.angle_alpha   90.00
_cell.angle_beta   90.00
_cell.angle_gamma   90.00
#
_symmetry.space_group_name_H-M   'P 1'
#
loop_
_entity.id
_entity.type
_entity.pdbx_description
1 polymer ?
#
loop_
_entity_poly.entity_id
_entity_poly.type
_entity_poly.pdbx_seq_one_letter_code
_entity_poly.pdbx_strand_id
1 'polypeptide(L)'
;MEVRMSLTHNRIHEVSDRGSPDQVAAPISATESAARANAALQAQKLRDLWCQSRERTRSAPIGSPAFARVADLAASFASMAVRANQHAQARVVVGDALTTLRTACLAESTDAARHLAFARTLELAAAYEVAGGDARAAFDALRAAITTIGPFSAALRESTTDPLLRMSIANGLMRPITTAARMLDNAEQRTMAFRQVWDESRAWAKAARGASDYAVAIEMAVIAAFDLAVEEHGDSASGCLERCEQLRRHIEALQKVRGDDAVVRTHRAAFARLSADAWQRLGDTAEAEQLLNEAARHLNEAAKKPDADQRDLTKQRAALSEQRMRLAGTERGIAASVREPS
;
A
#
# COMPACT_ATOMS: atom_id res chain seq x y z
N MET A 1 -11.77 24.64 -3.46
CA MET A 1 -10.42 24.21 -3.01
C MET A 1 -10.46 22.70 -2.92
N GLU A 2 -10.10 22.00 -4.01
CA GLU A 2 -10.20 20.54 -4.11
C GLU A 2 -9.07 19.89 -3.33
N VAL A 3 -9.42 19.15 -2.27
CA VAL A 3 -8.51 18.24 -1.58
C VAL A 3 -8.36 16.99 -2.44
N ARG A 4 -7.32 16.95 -3.28
CA ARG A 4 -6.95 15.74 -4.04
C ARG A 4 -6.26 14.75 -3.11
N MET A 5 -7.02 13.79 -2.58
CA MET A 5 -6.47 12.65 -1.85
C MET A 5 -5.82 11.68 -2.85
N SER A 6 -4.49 11.71 -2.92
CA SER A 6 -3.71 10.65 -3.55
C SER A 6 -3.80 9.38 -2.71
N LEU A 7 -4.28 8.29 -3.30
CA LEU A 7 -4.48 6.99 -2.62
C LEU A 7 -3.19 6.21 -2.38
N THR A 8 -2.04 6.76 -2.77
CA THR A 8 -0.74 6.09 -2.59
C THR A 8 -0.17 6.23 -1.17
N HIS A 9 -0.79 6.98 -0.26
CA HIS A 9 -0.12 7.38 0.99
C HIS A 9 -0.92 7.16 2.29
N ASN A 10 -0.74 5.95 2.84
CA ASN A 10 -0.58 5.72 4.27
C ASN A 10 0.07 4.34 4.51
N ARG A 11 1.37 4.25 4.19
CA ARG A 11 2.21 3.10 4.54
C ARG A 11 2.86 3.36 5.90
N ILE A 12 2.33 2.67 6.92
CA ILE A 12 2.95 2.46 8.22
C ILE A 12 4.19 1.58 7.99
N HIS A 13 5.32 2.18 7.65
CA HIS A 13 6.64 1.52 7.62
C HIS A 13 7.68 2.29 8.45
N GLU A 14 7.24 3.12 9.39
CA GLU A 14 8.11 3.69 10.44
C GLU A 14 8.04 2.84 11.71
N VAL A 15 8.42 1.56 11.62
CA VAL A 15 8.98 0.80 12.75
C VAL A 15 9.89 -0.29 12.19
N SER A 16 10.93 0.11 11.47
CA SER A 16 12.05 -0.78 11.18
C SER A 16 13.32 -0.07 11.63
N ASP A 17 13.53 -0.10 12.95
CA ASP A 17 14.84 0.10 13.52
C ASP A 17 14.97 -0.88 14.70
N ARG A 18 15.26 -2.14 14.37
CA ARG A 18 15.89 -3.06 15.32
C ARG A 18 17.31 -3.26 14.83
N GLY A 19 18.21 -2.49 15.44
CA GLY A 19 19.63 -2.81 15.44
C GLY A 19 19.86 -4.23 15.95
N SER A 20 20.92 -4.84 15.43
CA SER A 20 21.42 -6.16 15.81
C SER A 20 21.48 -6.34 17.35
N PRO A 21 21.33 -7.58 17.87
CA PRO A 21 21.23 -7.85 19.31
C PRO A 21 22.42 -7.43 20.19
N ASP A 22 23.52 -6.92 19.62
CA ASP A 22 24.76 -6.59 20.32
C ASP A 22 25.12 -5.08 20.35
N GLN A 23 24.19 -4.18 19.99
CA GLN A 23 24.43 -2.75 20.20
C GLN A 23 24.03 -2.33 21.61
N VAL A 24 25.03 -2.06 22.45
CA VAL A 24 24.86 -1.30 23.70
C VAL A 24 24.11 -0.01 23.38
N ALA A 25 22.88 0.12 23.90
CA ALA A 25 21.99 1.24 23.58
C ALA A 25 22.70 2.57 23.85
N ALA A 26 22.92 3.35 22.78
CA ALA A 26 23.42 4.70 22.91
C ALA A 26 22.47 5.53 23.79
N PRO A 27 22.99 6.44 24.64
CA PRO A 27 22.15 7.29 25.47
C PRO A 27 21.23 8.15 24.57
N ILE A 28 19.93 8.13 24.88
CA ILE A 28 18.91 8.89 24.16
C ILE A 28 19.28 10.37 24.20
N SER A 29 19.33 11.01 23.03
CA SER A 29 19.64 12.43 22.95
C SER A 29 18.57 13.30 23.63
N ALA A 30 18.93 14.49 24.09
CA ALA A 30 17.96 15.43 24.68
C ALA A 30 16.80 15.75 23.71
N THR A 31 17.09 15.81 22.41
CA THR A 31 16.12 16.03 21.34
C THR A 31 15.12 14.87 21.23
N GLU A 32 15.60 13.62 21.27
CA GLU A 32 14.73 12.44 21.24
C GLU A 32 13.89 12.32 22.51
N SER A 33 14.47 12.65 23.67
CA SER A 33 13.74 12.68 24.94
C SER A 33 12.58 13.69 24.91
N ALA A 34 12.83 14.91 24.41
CA ALA A 34 11.80 15.93 24.23
C ALA A 34 10.73 15.51 23.22
N ALA A 35 11.11 14.86 22.11
CA ALA A 35 10.17 14.34 21.12
C ALA A 35 9.25 13.26 21.70
N ARG A 36 9.81 12.33 22.50
CA ARG A 36 9.03 11.29 23.20
C ARG A 36 8.06 11.90 24.22
N ALA A 37 8.49 12.90 24.98
CA ALA A 37 7.64 13.58 25.95
C ALA A 37 6.46 14.31 25.27
N ASN A 38 6.70 14.99 24.15
CA ASN A 38 5.64 15.63 23.37
C ASN A 38 4.68 14.59 22.78
N ALA A 39 5.20 13.49 22.23
CA ALA A 39 4.38 12.38 21.73
C ALA A 39 3.47 11.80 22.81
N ALA A 40 3.97 11.63 24.05
CA ALA A 40 3.17 11.15 25.18
C ALA A 40 2.02 12.11 25.53
N LEU A 41 2.27 13.42 25.53
CA LEU A 41 1.23 14.45 25.76
C LEU A 41 0.15 14.40 24.67
N GLN A 42 0.55 14.27 23.41
CA GLN A 42 -0.39 14.14 22.28
C GLN A 42 -1.17 12.84 22.35
N ALA A 43 -0.53 11.73 22.71
CA ALA A 43 -1.19 10.45 22.91
C ALA A 43 -2.29 10.57 23.98
N GLN A 44 -2.02 11.22 25.12
CA GLN A 44 -3.05 11.41 26.14
C GLN A 44 -4.26 12.21 25.62
N LYS A 45 -4.03 13.32 24.91
CA LYS A 45 -5.13 14.11 24.30
C LYS A 45 -5.96 13.27 23.32
N LEU A 46 -5.30 12.48 22.49
CA LEU A 46 -5.96 11.60 21.52
C LEU A 46 -6.75 10.48 22.21
N ARG A 47 -6.26 9.96 23.33
CA ARG A 47 -6.96 8.98 24.16
C ARG A 47 -8.26 9.55 24.72
N ASP A 48 -8.23 10.77 25.25
CA ASP A 48 -9.41 11.41 25.82
C ASP A 48 -10.48 11.66 24.74
N LEU A 49 -10.06 12.14 23.55
CA LEU A 49 -10.94 12.29 22.39
C LEU A 49 -11.50 10.94 21.92
N TRP A 50 -10.68 9.89 21.91
CA TRP A 50 -11.11 8.56 21.53
C TRP A 50 -12.17 8.02 22.50
N CYS A 51 -11.98 8.17 23.81
CA CYS A 51 -12.97 7.77 24.82
C CYS A 51 -14.32 8.45 24.58
N GLN A 52 -14.31 9.76 24.31
CA GLN A 52 -15.54 10.51 23.98
C GLN A 52 -16.18 10.02 22.68
N SER A 53 -15.38 9.72 21.65
CA SER A 53 -15.88 9.22 20.36
C SER A 53 -16.49 7.83 20.50
N ARG A 54 -15.86 6.95 21.29
CA ARG A 54 -16.36 5.61 21.61
C ARG A 54 -17.72 5.67 22.29
N GLU A 55 -17.92 6.58 23.22
CA GLU A 55 -19.23 6.74 23.87
C GLU A 55 -20.29 7.19 22.86
N ARG A 56 -19.97 8.17 22.01
CA ARG A 56 -20.88 8.65 20.95
C ARG A 56 -21.26 7.58 19.93
N THR A 57 -20.39 6.61 19.66
CA THR A 57 -20.73 5.52 18.73
C THR A 57 -21.84 4.60 19.22
N ARG A 58 -22.11 4.52 20.53
CA ARG A 58 -23.15 3.65 21.08
C ARG A 58 -24.56 4.05 20.68
N SER A 59 -24.79 5.35 20.44
CA SER A 59 -26.08 5.91 20.01
C SER A 59 -26.06 6.42 18.57
N ALA A 60 -25.01 6.12 17.81
CA ALA A 60 -24.87 6.62 16.44
C ALA A 60 -25.82 5.89 15.46
N PRO A 61 -26.51 6.62 14.58
CA PRO A 61 -27.38 6.02 13.57
C PRO A 61 -26.56 5.29 12.48
N ILE A 62 -27.27 4.53 11.64
CA ILE A 62 -26.71 3.89 10.43
C ILE A 62 -26.08 4.95 9.52
N GLY A 63 -24.92 4.63 8.95
CA GLY A 63 -24.17 5.53 8.07
C GLY A 63 -23.46 6.69 8.79
N SER A 64 -23.45 6.69 10.13
CA SER A 64 -22.81 7.75 10.91
C SER A 64 -21.28 7.75 10.76
N PRO A 65 -20.64 8.91 10.59
CA PRO A 65 -19.18 9.02 10.55
C PRO A 65 -18.52 8.75 11.92
N ALA A 66 -19.31 8.58 12.98
CA ALA A 66 -18.81 8.32 14.33
C ALA A 66 -17.93 7.06 14.40
N PHE A 67 -18.25 6.01 13.62
CA PHE A 67 -17.49 4.76 13.58
C PHE A 67 -16.10 4.97 12.95
N ALA A 68 -16.03 5.69 11.82
CA ALA A 68 -14.76 6.05 11.19
C ALA A 68 -13.89 6.87 12.15
N ARG A 69 -14.50 7.83 12.87
CA ARG A 69 -13.78 8.64 13.86
C ARG A 69 -13.18 7.82 15.00
N VAL A 70 -13.84 6.76 15.47
CA VAL A 70 -13.27 5.84 16.48
C VAL A 70 -12.03 5.13 15.94
N ALA A 71 -12.09 4.64 14.69
CA ALA A 71 -10.95 4.00 14.03
C ALA A 71 -9.78 4.99 13.85
N ASP A 72 -10.06 6.19 13.36
CA ASP A 72 -9.04 7.22 13.09
C ASP A 72 -8.37 7.71 14.38
N LEU A 73 -9.13 7.90 15.45
CA LEU A 73 -8.58 8.31 16.74
C LEU A 73 -7.76 7.19 17.39
N ALA A 74 -8.19 5.92 17.24
CA ALA A 74 -7.40 4.77 17.70
C ALA A 74 -6.06 4.68 16.95
N ALA A 75 -6.07 4.85 15.62
CA ALA A 75 -4.88 4.87 14.80
C ALA A 75 -3.93 6.02 15.17
N SER A 76 -4.48 7.23 15.31
CA SER A 76 -3.71 8.42 15.68
C SER A 76 -3.08 8.27 17.06
N PHE A 77 -3.86 7.79 18.04
CA PHE A 77 -3.37 7.48 19.39
C PHE A 77 -2.22 6.48 19.32
N ALA A 78 -2.43 5.36 18.64
CA ALA A 78 -1.47 4.27 18.61
C ALA A 78 -0.14 4.69 17.95
N SER A 79 -0.19 5.54 16.91
CA SER A 79 1.01 6.13 16.32
C SER A 79 1.80 7.00 17.31
N MET A 80 1.12 7.88 18.06
CA MET A 80 1.78 8.72 19.07
C MET A 80 2.29 7.90 20.25
N ALA A 81 1.52 6.91 20.71
CA ALA A 81 1.92 6.01 21.78
C ALA A 81 3.18 5.21 21.41
N VAL A 82 3.29 4.70 20.18
CA VAL A 82 4.53 4.05 19.71
C VAL A 82 5.71 5.01 19.68
N ARG A 83 5.53 6.24 19.19
CA ARG A 83 6.58 7.27 19.24
C ARG A 83 7.01 7.61 20.67
N ALA A 84 6.09 7.50 21.63
CA ALA A 84 6.36 7.66 23.05
C ALA A 84 6.90 6.38 23.74
N ASN A 85 7.20 5.31 22.99
CA ASN A 85 7.61 4.00 23.51
C ASN A 85 6.57 3.30 24.41
N GLN A 86 5.27 3.58 24.19
CA GLN A 86 4.12 3.07 24.96
C GLN A 86 3.37 1.97 24.19
N HIS A 87 4.08 0.97 23.66
CA HIS A 87 3.51 -0.09 22.81
C HIS A 87 2.35 -0.86 23.47
N ALA A 88 2.44 -1.12 24.77
CA ALA A 88 1.37 -1.80 25.52
C ALA A 88 0.08 -0.98 25.53
N GLN A 89 0.17 0.35 25.68
CA GLN A 89 -1.01 1.22 25.67
C GLN A 89 -1.64 1.30 24.28
N ALA A 90 -0.80 1.35 23.23
CA ALA A 90 -1.27 1.28 21.84
C ALA A 90 -2.10 0.01 21.59
N ARG A 91 -1.61 -1.16 22.03
CA ARG A 91 -2.32 -2.44 21.92
C ARG A 91 -3.68 -2.43 22.63
N VAL A 92 -3.75 -1.90 23.85
CA VAL A 92 -5.02 -1.82 24.60
C VAL A 92 -6.06 -0.98 23.85
N VAL A 93 -5.71 0.22 23.41
CA VAL A 93 -6.68 1.10 22.71
C VAL A 93 -7.11 0.52 21.37
N VAL A 94 -6.20 -0.10 20.62
CA VAL A 94 -6.55 -0.80 19.37
C VAL A 94 -7.47 -2.00 19.65
N GLY A 95 -7.19 -2.80 20.67
CA GLY A 95 -8.04 -3.93 21.08
C GLY A 95 -9.45 -3.50 21.50
N ASP A 96 -9.56 -2.42 22.28
CA ASP A 96 -10.86 -1.85 22.64
C ASP A 96 -11.62 -1.31 21.42
N ALA A 97 -10.92 -0.66 20.49
CA ALA A 97 -11.50 -0.17 19.25
C ALA A 97 -12.04 -1.32 18.38
N LEU A 98 -11.27 -2.41 18.24
CA LEU A 98 -11.71 -3.63 17.56
C LEU A 98 -12.97 -4.20 18.20
N THR A 99 -13.02 -4.29 19.53
CA THR A 99 -14.20 -4.81 20.26
C THR A 99 -15.43 -3.93 20.04
N THR A 100 -15.24 -2.61 20.11
CA THR A 100 -16.31 -1.62 19.89
C THR A 100 -16.87 -1.73 18.48
N LEU A 101 -15.99 -1.71 17.47
CA LEU A 101 -16.38 -1.70 16.06
C LEU A 101 -16.94 -3.05 15.60
N ARG A 102 -16.41 -4.16 16.12
CA ARG A 102 -16.99 -5.50 15.89
C ARG A 102 -18.43 -5.56 16.38
N THR A 103 -18.70 -5.06 17.58
CA THR A 103 -20.06 -5.01 18.15
C THR A 103 -20.98 -4.18 17.26
N ALA A 104 -20.50 -3.03 16.75
CA ALA A 104 -21.27 -2.19 15.84
C ALA A 104 -21.58 -2.89 14.50
N CYS A 105 -20.63 -3.63 13.92
CA CYS A 105 -20.83 -4.39 12.69
C CYS A 105 -21.86 -5.51 12.88
N LEU A 106 -21.77 -6.26 13.98
CA LEU A 106 -22.73 -7.33 14.30
C LEU A 106 -24.15 -6.80 14.52
N ALA A 107 -24.29 -5.57 15.02
CA ALA A 107 -25.58 -4.94 15.23
C ALA A 107 -26.26 -4.47 13.93
N GLU A 108 -25.50 -4.23 12.85
CA GLU A 108 -26.06 -3.83 11.56
C GLU A 108 -25.20 -4.35 10.41
N SER A 109 -25.59 -5.50 9.86
CA SER A 109 -24.85 -6.20 8.81
C SER A 109 -24.83 -5.48 7.46
N THR A 110 -25.74 -4.55 7.23
CA THR A 110 -25.86 -3.85 5.93
C THR A 110 -25.15 -2.50 5.88
N ASP A 111 -24.65 -2.00 7.02
CA ASP A 111 -23.99 -0.70 7.11
C ASP A 111 -22.51 -0.78 6.75
N ALA A 112 -22.19 -0.42 5.51
CA ALA A 112 -20.82 -0.39 5.00
C ALA A 112 -19.89 0.49 5.85
N ALA A 113 -20.36 1.59 6.43
CA ALA A 113 -19.52 2.51 7.18
C ALA A 113 -18.93 1.85 8.45
N ARG A 114 -19.73 1.02 9.12
CA ARG A 114 -19.28 0.25 10.30
C ARG A 114 -18.23 -0.79 9.92
N HIS A 115 -18.50 -1.53 8.85
CA HIS A 115 -17.61 -2.58 8.34
C HIS A 115 -16.28 -1.99 7.86
N LEU A 116 -16.32 -0.86 7.13
CA LEU A 116 -15.14 -0.12 6.69
C LEU A 116 -14.29 0.35 7.88
N ALA A 117 -14.91 0.92 8.92
CA ALA A 117 -14.19 1.33 10.13
C ALA A 117 -13.56 0.13 10.86
N PHE A 118 -14.28 -0.98 10.98
CA PHE A 118 -13.77 -2.19 11.62
C PHE A 118 -12.61 -2.82 10.84
N ALA A 119 -12.77 -3.00 9.53
CA ALA A 119 -11.71 -3.53 8.66
C ALA A 119 -10.46 -2.65 8.70
N ARG A 120 -10.61 -1.32 8.68
CA ARG A 120 -9.46 -0.41 8.80
C ARG A 120 -8.71 -0.57 10.12
N THR A 121 -9.43 -0.85 11.19
CA THR A 121 -8.84 -1.10 12.51
C THR A 121 -8.14 -2.47 12.56
N LEU A 122 -8.67 -3.49 11.87
CA LEU A 122 -8.00 -4.78 11.69
C LEU A 122 -6.71 -4.66 10.89
N GLU A 123 -6.69 -3.85 9.82
CA GLU A 123 -5.47 -3.57 9.07
C GLU A 123 -4.39 -2.86 9.91
N LEU A 124 -4.82 -1.95 10.79
CA LEU A 124 -3.92 -1.31 11.75
C LEU A 124 -3.33 -2.34 12.73
N ALA A 125 -4.17 -3.23 13.27
CA ALA A 125 -3.73 -4.31 14.15
C ALA A 125 -2.71 -5.21 13.43
N ALA A 126 -2.97 -5.58 12.17
CA ALA A 126 -2.02 -6.34 11.37
C ALA A 126 -0.66 -5.66 11.26
N ALA A 127 -0.62 -4.34 11.00
CA ALA A 127 0.62 -3.59 10.94
C ALA A 127 1.42 -3.63 12.26
N TYR A 128 0.74 -3.61 13.41
CA TYR A 128 1.39 -3.76 14.71
C TYR A 128 1.93 -5.15 14.96
N GLU A 129 1.21 -6.19 14.54
CA GLU A 129 1.70 -7.56 14.67
C GLU A 129 2.91 -7.83 13.77
N VAL A 130 2.93 -7.29 12.54
CA VAL A 130 4.13 -7.31 11.69
C VAL A 130 5.32 -6.65 12.39
N ALA A 131 5.13 -5.45 12.96
CA ALA A 131 6.18 -4.76 13.70
C ALA A 131 6.62 -5.50 14.98
N GLY A 132 5.71 -6.27 15.58
CA GLY A 132 5.97 -7.15 16.71
C GLY A 132 6.69 -8.45 16.35
N GLY A 133 6.77 -8.79 15.07
CA GLY A 133 7.33 -10.05 14.57
C GLY A 133 6.35 -11.22 14.52
N ASP A 134 5.06 -10.98 14.75
CA ASP A 134 4.01 -12.01 14.67
C ASP A 134 3.32 -11.98 13.30
N ALA A 135 3.98 -12.62 12.32
CA ALA A 135 3.47 -12.70 10.95
C ALA A 135 2.12 -13.45 10.87
N ARG A 136 1.87 -14.42 11.77
CA ARG A 136 0.63 -15.19 11.76
C ARG A 136 -0.55 -14.34 12.24
N ALA A 137 -0.40 -13.64 13.35
CA ALA A 137 -1.43 -12.74 13.85
C ALA A 137 -1.71 -11.59 12.86
N ALA A 138 -0.66 -11.09 12.20
CA ALA A 138 -0.82 -10.12 11.11
C ALA A 138 -1.65 -10.68 9.94
N PHE A 139 -1.32 -11.88 9.48
CA PHE A 139 -2.05 -12.53 8.40
C PHE A 139 -3.52 -12.79 8.75
N ASP A 140 -3.80 -13.28 9.97
CA ASP A 140 -5.16 -13.52 10.45
C ASP A 140 -5.97 -12.22 10.54
N ALA A 141 -5.37 -11.12 10.99
CA ALA A 141 -6.01 -9.82 11.04
C ALA A 141 -6.33 -9.27 9.63
N LEU A 142 -5.44 -9.44 8.65
CA LEU A 142 -5.71 -9.08 7.25
C LEU A 142 -6.84 -9.93 6.66
N ARG A 143 -6.85 -11.24 6.90
CA ARG A 143 -7.93 -12.14 6.46
C ARG A 143 -9.27 -11.75 7.07
N ALA A 144 -9.29 -11.35 8.34
CA ALA A 144 -10.49 -10.83 9.00
C ALA A 144 -10.95 -9.51 8.37
N ALA A 145 -10.03 -8.60 8.01
CA ALA A 145 -10.37 -7.35 7.33
C ALA A 145 -11.00 -7.62 5.95
N ILE A 146 -10.41 -8.53 5.16
CA ILE A 146 -10.94 -8.95 3.85
C ILE A 146 -12.35 -9.53 4.00
N THR A 147 -12.55 -10.46 4.94
CA THR A 147 -13.87 -11.06 5.21
C THR A 147 -14.92 -10.02 5.61
N THR A 148 -14.50 -8.99 6.34
CA THR A 148 -15.39 -7.91 6.81
C THR A 148 -15.92 -7.05 5.65
N ILE A 149 -15.11 -6.79 4.62
CA ILE A 149 -15.49 -5.93 3.49
C ILE A 149 -15.99 -6.73 2.28
N GLY A 150 -15.60 -8.00 2.17
CA GLY A 150 -15.95 -8.88 1.05
C GLY A 150 -17.41 -8.81 0.60
N PRO A 151 -18.41 -8.80 1.51
CA PRO A 151 -19.83 -8.69 1.12
C PRO A 151 -20.19 -7.42 0.34
N PHE A 152 -19.41 -6.34 0.47
CA PHE A 152 -19.65 -5.06 -0.21
C PHE A 152 -18.92 -4.95 -1.57
N SER A 153 -18.12 -5.94 -1.97
CA SER A 153 -17.31 -5.86 -3.20
C SER A 153 -18.15 -5.68 -4.48
N ALA A 154 -19.37 -6.22 -4.51
CA ALA A 154 -20.28 -6.09 -5.64
C ALA A 154 -20.55 -4.62 -6.01
N ALA A 155 -20.59 -3.72 -5.02
CA ALA A 155 -20.83 -2.30 -5.21
C ALA A 155 -19.74 -1.61 -6.05
N LEU A 156 -18.53 -2.19 -6.16
CA LEU A 156 -17.47 -1.69 -7.04
C LEU A 156 -17.86 -1.78 -8.52
N ARG A 157 -18.69 -2.75 -8.88
CA ARG A 157 -19.11 -3.03 -10.26
C ARG A 157 -20.36 -2.28 -10.67
N GLU A 158 -21.03 -1.65 -9.70
CA GLU A 158 -22.26 -0.89 -9.89
C GLU A 158 -21.93 0.57 -10.25
N SER A 159 -22.43 1.03 -11.40
CA SER A 159 -22.22 2.41 -11.85
C SER A 159 -22.99 3.44 -11.03
N THR A 160 -24.05 3.01 -10.34
CA THR A 160 -24.93 3.85 -9.50
C THR A 160 -24.42 4.01 -8.07
N THR A 161 -23.45 3.21 -7.63
CA THR A 161 -22.85 3.34 -6.30
C THR A 161 -22.16 4.70 -6.18
N ASP A 162 -22.32 5.33 -5.01
CA ASP A 162 -21.60 6.54 -4.67
C ASP A 162 -20.08 6.37 -4.88
N PRO A 163 -19.41 7.28 -5.62
CA PRO A 163 -17.98 7.19 -5.90
C PRO A 163 -17.09 7.12 -4.64
N LEU A 164 -17.44 7.82 -3.56
CA LEU A 164 -16.66 7.78 -2.33
C LEU A 164 -16.78 6.42 -1.65
N LEU A 165 -17.99 5.85 -1.63
CA LEU A 165 -18.21 4.50 -1.13
C LEU A 165 -17.43 3.45 -1.93
N ARG A 166 -17.41 3.53 -3.27
CA ARG A 166 -16.59 2.63 -4.11
C ARG A 166 -15.11 2.74 -3.77
N MET A 167 -14.59 3.97 -3.67
CA MET A 167 -13.20 4.19 -3.27
C MET A 167 -12.90 3.61 -1.88
N SER A 168 -13.79 3.78 -0.90
CA SER A 168 -13.62 3.22 0.44
C SER A 168 -13.59 1.70 0.44
N ILE A 169 -14.51 1.05 -0.30
CA ILE A 169 -14.55 -0.42 -0.44
C ILE A 169 -13.27 -0.92 -1.12
N ALA A 170 -12.86 -0.29 -2.23
CA ALA A 170 -11.65 -0.66 -2.95
C ALA A 170 -10.42 -0.56 -2.04
N ASN A 171 -10.28 0.53 -1.28
CA ASN A 171 -9.18 0.69 -0.32
C ASN A 171 -9.21 -0.37 0.79
N GLY A 172 -10.39 -0.72 1.28
CA GLY A 172 -10.60 -1.74 2.31
C GLY A 172 -10.43 -3.18 1.84
N LEU A 173 -10.32 -3.42 0.52
CA LEU A 173 -10.09 -4.76 -0.07
C LEU A 173 -8.70 -4.90 -0.67
N MET A 174 -8.33 -4.00 -1.58
CA MET A 174 -7.14 -4.17 -2.42
C MET A 174 -5.86 -4.20 -1.59
N ARG A 175 -5.71 -3.25 -0.64
CA ARG A 175 -4.51 -3.20 0.21
C ARG A 175 -4.39 -4.43 1.13
N PRO A 176 -5.45 -4.87 1.85
CA PRO A 176 -5.40 -6.12 2.61
C PRO A 176 -5.07 -7.34 1.77
N ILE A 177 -5.71 -7.52 0.61
CA ILE A 177 -5.50 -8.69 -0.25
C ILE A 177 -4.05 -8.71 -0.74
N THR A 178 -3.56 -7.61 -1.31
CA THR A 178 -2.18 -7.50 -1.79
C THR A 178 -1.16 -7.71 -0.66
N THR A 179 -1.45 -7.27 0.57
CA THR A 179 -0.54 -7.45 1.71
C THR A 179 -0.54 -8.90 2.20
N ALA A 180 -1.72 -9.50 2.36
CA ALA A 180 -1.87 -10.90 2.76
C ALA A 180 -1.28 -11.84 1.70
N ALA A 181 -1.47 -11.55 0.41
CA ALA A 181 -0.90 -12.32 -0.69
C ALA A 181 0.62 -12.40 -0.59
N ARG A 182 1.32 -11.29 -0.31
CA ARG A 182 2.78 -11.29 -0.14
C ARG A 182 3.29 -12.09 1.06
N MET A 183 2.40 -12.50 1.98
CA MET A 183 2.73 -13.35 3.13
C MET A 183 2.49 -14.84 2.87
N LEU A 184 1.94 -15.20 1.71
CA LEU A 184 1.70 -16.59 1.34
C LEU A 184 2.96 -17.20 0.74
N ASP A 185 3.34 -18.39 1.20
CA ASP A 185 4.44 -19.14 0.60
C ASP A 185 4.05 -19.79 -0.74
N ASN A 186 2.78 -20.11 -0.92
CA ASN A 186 2.26 -20.79 -2.11
C ASN A 186 2.02 -19.82 -3.29
N ALA A 187 2.77 -20.01 -4.38
CA ALA A 187 2.72 -19.17 -5.59
C ALA A 187 1.36 -19.20 -6.32
N GLU A 188 0.68 -20.35 -6.36
CA GLU A 188 -0.65 -20.44 -6.98
C GLU A 188 -1.69 -19.62 -6.21
N GLN A 189 -1.64 -19.69 -4.87
CA GLN A 189 -2.52 -18.89 -4.01
C GLN A 189 -2.22 -17.39 -4.12
N ARG A 190 -0.93 -17.01 -4.19
CA ARG A 190 -0.53 -15.61 -4.45
C ARG A 190 -1.06 -15.11 -5.79
N THR A 191 -0.85 -15.89 -6.84
CA THR A 191 -1.33 -15.57 -8.20
C THR A 191 -2.84 -15.40 -8.21
N MET A 192 -3.58 -16.31 -7.58
CA MET A 192 -5.03 -16.22 -7.47
C MET A 192 -5.47 -14.94 -6.75
N ALA A 193 -4.81 -14.56 -5.66
CA ALA A 193 -5.11 -13.33 -4.94
C ALA A 193 -4.85 -12.08 -5.81
N PHE A 194 -3.72 -12.01 -6.52
CA PHE A 194 -3.44 -10.89 -7.42
C PHE A 194 -4.39 -10.84 -8.63
N ARG A 195 -4.83 -11.99 -9.17
CA ARG A 195 -5.87 -12.05 -10.20
C ARG A 195 -7.18 -11.46 -9.71
N GLN A 196 -7.59 -11.79 -8.47
CA GLN A 196 -8.80 -11.22 -7.89
C GLN A 196 -8.71 -9.69 -7.77
N VAL A 197 -7.59 -9.16 -7.27
CA VAL A 197 -7.35 -7.70 -7.18
C VAL A 197 -7.42 -7.04 -8.56
N TRP A 198 -6.83 -7.68 -9.57
CA TRP A 198 -6.89 -7.21 -10.95
C TRP A 198 -8.31 -7.17 -11.51
N ASP A 199 -9.06 -8.27 -11.38
CA ASP A 199 -10.41 -8.37 -11.91
C ASP A 199 -11.35 -7.34 -11.27
N GLU A 200 -11.29 -7.17 -9.95
CA GLU A 200 -12.09 -6.19 -9.23
C GLU A 200 -11.71 -4.75 -9.61
N SER A 201 -10.41 -4.45 -9.73
CA SER A 201 -9.94 -3.11 -10.10
C SER A 201 -10.35 -2.76 -11.53
N ARG A 202 -10.27 -3.73 -12.45
CA ARG A 202 -10.71 -3.56 -13.84
C ARG A 202 -12.23 -3.38 -13.92
N ALA A 203 -13.00 -4.15 -13.16
CA ALA A 203 -14.45 -4.02 -13.11
C ALA A 203 -14.88 -2.66 -12.55
N TRP A 204 -14.21 -2.20 -11.49
CA TRP A 204 -14.41 -0.86 -10.95
C TRP A 204 -14.07 0.24 -11.95
N ALA A 205 -12.92 0.16 -12.63
CA ALA A 205 -12.57 1.13 -13.67
C ALA A 205 -13.61 1.19 -14.79
N LYS A 206 -14.21 0.06 -15.15
CA LYS A 206 -15.33 0.02 -16.11
C LYS A 206 -16.57 0.74 -15.57
N ALA A 207 -16.97 0.45 -14.33
CA ALA A 207 -18.16 1.02 -13.69
C ALA A 207 -18.02 2.51 -13.35
N ALA A 208 -16.79 2.97 -13.08
CA ALA A 208 -16.49 4.35 -12.74
C ALA A 208 -16.33 5.27 -13.94
N ARG A 209 -16.46 4.77 -15.19
CA ARG A 209 -16.28 5.60 -16.40
C ARG A 209 -17.22 6.81 -16.37
N GLY A 210 -16.63 8.01 -16.42
CA GLY A 210 -17.38 9.28 -16.38
C GLY A 210 -17.74 9.77 -14.97
N ALA A 211 -17.43 8.99 -13.92
CA ALA A 211 -17.58 9.39 -12.53
C ALA A 211 -16.29 10.02 -11.97
N SER A 212 -16.40 10.68 -10.83
CA SER A 212 -15.27 11.38 -10.18
C SER A 212 -14.16 10.46 -9.68
N ASP A 213 -14.46 9.19 -9.41
CA ASP A 213 -13.50 8.16 -8.98
C ASP A 213 -12.81 7.43 -10.15
N TYR A 214 -13.08 7.80 -11.41
CA TYR A 214 -12.56 7.07 -12.58
C TYR A 214 -11.03 7.02 -12.64
N ALA A 215 -10.37 8.16 -12.41
CA ALA A 215 -8.91 8.27 -12.47
C ALA A 215 -8.24 7.33 -11.45
N VAL A 216 -8.81 7.30 -10.26
CA VAL A 216 -8.41 6.44 -9.14
C VAL A 216 -8.62 4.96 -9.49
N ALA A 217 -9.77 4.62 -10.06
CA ALA A 217 -10.09 3.24 -10.42
C ALA A 217 -9.12 2.70 -11.50
N ILE A 218 -8.76 3.52 -12.49
CA ILE A 218 -7.75 3.15 -13.50
C ILE A 218 -6.37 3.00 -12.87
N GLU A 219 -5.98 3.92 -11.99
CA GLU A 219 -4.69 3.85 -11.29
C GLU A 219 -4.58 2.54 -10.50
N MET A 220 -5.64 2.15 -9.78
CA MET A 220 -5.69 0.87 -9.06
C MET A 220 -5.64 -0.33 -10.00
N ALA A 221 -6.30 -0.27 -11.17
CA ALA A 221 -6.19 -1.31 -12.18
C ALA A 221 -4.75 -1.43 -12.71
N VAL A 222 -4.06 -0.31 -12.96
CA VAL A 222 -2.64 -0.31 -13.36
C VAL A 222 -1.79 -0.97 -12.28
N ILE A 223 -1.94 -0.59 -11.02
CA ILE A 223 -1.21 -1.19 -9.89
C ILE A 223 -1.45 -2.70 -9.80
N ALA A 224 -2.71 -3.13 -9.86
CA ALA A 224 -3.07 -4.53 -9.77
C ALA A 224 -2.52 -5.35 -10.95
N ALA A 225 -2.51 -4.77 -12.15
CA ALA A 225 -1.93 -5.42 -13.31
C ALA A 225 -0.40 -5.56 -13.20
N PHE A 226 0.29 -4.59 -12.60
CA PHE A 226 1.72 -4.69 -12.28
C PHE A 226 2.00 -5.79 -11.26
N ASP A 227 1.28 -5.80 -10.14
CA ASP A 227 1.44 -6.82 -9.10
C ASP A 227 1.22 -8.24 -9.68
N LEU A 228 0.18 -8.41 -10.51
CA LEU A 228 -0.10 -9.68 -11.18
C LEU A 228 0.99 -10.05 -12.21
N ALA A 229 1.49 -9.08 -12.99
CA ALA A 229 2.54 -9.33 -13.98
C ALA A 229 3.85 -9.81 -13.33
N VAL A 230 4.20 -9.23 -12.18
CA VAL A 230 5.37 -9.65 -11.41
C VAL A 230 5.21 -11.08 -10.89
N GLU A 231 4.01 -11.46 -10.43
CA GLU A 231 3.76 -12.81 -9.92
C GLU A 231 3.69 -13.87 -11.04
N GLU A 232 2.94 -13.61 -12.13
CA GLU A 232 2.75 -14.60 -13.21
C GLU A 232 4.00 -14.84 -14.07
N HIS A 233 4.89 -13.85 -14.13
CA HIS A 233 6.03 -13.86 -15.07
C HIS A 233 7.37 -13.54 -14.39
N GLY A 234 7.43 -13.66 -13.07
CA GLY A 234 8.69 -13.71 -12.33
C GLY A 234 9.63 -14.82 -12.85
N ASP A 235 9.06 -15.90 -13.39
CA ASP A 235 9.81 -17.07 -13.86
C ASP A 235 10.17 -17.05 -15.35
N SER A 236 9.51 -16.22 -16.17
CA SER A 236 9.77 -16.11 -17.62
C SER A 236 9.94 -14.65 -18.04
N ALA A 237 11.16 -14.31 -18.42
CA ALA A 237 11.49 -12.96 -18.87
C ALA A 237 10.74 -12.56 -20.15
N SER A 238 10.57 -13.48 -21.11
CA SER A 238 9.77 -13.24 -22.32
C SER A 238 8.29 -13.02 -22.00
N GLY A 239 7.71 -13.83 -21.10
CA GLY A 239 6.31 -13.64 -20.66
C GLY A 239 6.11 -12.30 -19.94
N CYS A 240 7.11 -11.85 -19.18
CA CYS A 240 7.10 -10.55 -18.53
C CYS A 240 7.01 -9.40 -19.56
N LEU A 241 7.75 -9.49 -20.67
CA LEU A 241 7.71 -8.49 -21.75
C LEU A 241 6.36 -8.48 -22.48
N GLU A 242 5.80 -9.65 -22.79
CA GLU A 242 4.45 -9.75 -23.38
C GLU A 242 3.39 -9.10 -22.48
N ARG A 243 3.54 -9.25 -21.16
CA ARG A 243 2.65 -8.63 -20.20
C ARG A 243 2.89 -7.12 -20.10
N CYS A 244 4.13 -6.67 -20.21
CA CYS A 244 4.45 -5.24 -20.31
C CYS A 244 3.75 -4.58 -21.51
N GLU A 245 3.68 -5.24 -22.67
CA GLU A 245 2.92 -4.75 -23.82
C GLU A 245 1.43 -4.55 -23.52
N GLN A 246 0.84 -5.46 -22.73
CA GLN A 246 -0.56 -5.33 -22.28
C GLN A 246 -0.72 -4.18 -21.28
N LEU A 247 0.22 -4.02 -20.35
CA LEU A 247 0.26 -2.94 -19.35
C LEU A 247 0.34 -1.55 -19.99
N ARG A 248 1.05 -1.41 -21.12
CA ARG A 248 1.19 -0.13 -21.82
C ARG A 248 -0.17 0.52 -22.09
N ARG A 249 -1.16 -0.25 -22.53
CA ARG A 249 -2.52 0.24 -22.80
C ARG A 249 -3.20 0.82 -21.56
N HIS A 250 -2.92 0.27 -20.38
CA HIS A 250 -3.48 0.75 -19.11
C HIS A 250 -2.82 2.05 -18.65
N ILE A 251 -1.49 2.18 -18.84
CA ILE A 251 -0.77 3.44 -18.56
C ILE A 251 -1.21 4.55 -19.50
N GLU A 252 -1.42 4.23 -20.79
CA GLU A 252 -1.97 5.19 -21.76
C GLU A 252 -3.39 5.64 -21.39
N ALA A 253 -4.25 4.71 -20.92
CA ALA A 253 -5.58 5.07 -20.42
C ALA A 253 -5.50 5.98 -19.20
N LEU A 254 -4.58 5.70 -18.26
CA LEU A 254 -4.35 6.54 -17.08
C LEU A 254 -3.92 7.95 -17.49
N GLN A 255 -2.96 8.05 -18.42
CA GLN A 255 -2.48 9.33 -18.94
C GLN A 255 -3.60 10.14 -19.63
N LYS A 256 -4.50 9.48 -20.37
CA LYS A 256 -5.64 10.17 -21.00
C LYS A 256 -6.56 10.85 -19.97
N VAL A 257 -6.68 10.27 -18.77
CA VAL A 257 -7.57 10.78 -17.73
C VAL A 257 -6.87 11.79 -16.81
N ARG A 258 -5.62 11.52 -16.44
CA ARG A 258 -4.85 12.34 -15.49
C ARG A 258 -3.99 13.42 -16.16
N GLY A 259 -3.74 13.27 -17.46
CA GLY A 259 -2.71 14.03 -18.16
C GLY A 259 -1.32 13.51 -17.83
N ASP A 260 -0.32 14.36 -18.07
CA ASP A 260 1.07 14.08 -17.74
C ASP A 260 1.43 14.60 -16.34
N ASP A 261 1.07 13.85 -15.30
CA ASP A 261 1.28 14.20 -13.89
C ASP A 261 2.37 13.34 -13.21
N ALA A 262 2.62 13.56 -11.92
CA ALA A 262 3.65 12.81 -11.19
C ALA A 262 3.33 11.31 -11.15
N VAL A 263 2.07 10.95 -10.94
CA VAL A 263 1.59 9.56 -10.82
C VAL A 263 1.83 8.79 -12.12
N VAL A 264 1.44 9.35 -13.26
CA VAL A 264 1.67 8.75 -14.58
C VAL A 264 3.16 8.56 -14.85
N ARG A 265 3.99 9.55 -14.53
CA ARG A 265 5.45 9.46 -14.70
C ARG A 265 6.05 8.39 -13.78
N THR A 266 5.58 8.27 -12.55
CA THR A 266 6.03 7.20 -11.64
C THR A 266 5.66 5.81 -12.16
N HIS A 267 4.44 5.61 -12.68
CA HIS A 267 4.06 4.33 -13.28
C HIS A 267 4.86 4.02 -14.55
N ARG A 268 5.16 5.02 -15.38
CA ARG A 268 6.07 4.86 -16.53
C ARG A 268 7.49 4.48 -16.10
N ALA A 269 7.98 5.04 -15.00
CA ALA A 269 9.26 4.62 -14.43
C ALA A 269 9.24 3.18 -13.93
N ALA A 270 8.19 2.78 -13.21
CA ALA A 270 8.01 1.39 -12.76
C ALA A 270 7.91 0.41 -13.95
N PHE A 271 7.19 0.81 -15.01
CA PHE A 271 7.09 0.07 -16.26
C PHE A 271 8.45 -0.19 -16.90
N ALA A 272 9.24 0.87 -17.09
CA ALA A 272 10.56 0.77 -17.70
C ALA A 272 11.50 -0.10 -16.85
N ARG A 273 11.42 0.01 -15.51
CA ARG A 273 12.20 -0.83 -14.59
C ARG A 273 11.82 -2.31 -14.63
N LEU A 274 10.54 -2.63 -14.77
CA LEU A 274 10.08 -4.02 -14.91
C LEU A 274 10.55 -4.61 -16.25
N SER A 275 10.44 -3.82 -17.32
CA SER A 275 10.91 -4.22 -18.65
C SER A 275 12.43 -4.41 -18.67
N ALA A 276 13.19 -3.53 -18.01
CA ALA A 276 14.64 -3.64 -17.90
C ALA A 276 15.08 -4.91 -17.18
N ASP A 277 14.40 -5.28 -16.09
CA ASP A 277 14.67 -6.52 -15.35
C ASP A 277 14.44 -7.76 -16.23
N ALA A 278 13.40 -7.75 -17.06
CA ALA A 278 13.15 -8.83 -18.02
C ALA A 278 14.24 -8.91 -19.10
N TRP A 279 14.63 -7.79 -19.72
CA TRP A 279 15.71 -7.77 -20.71
C TRP A 279 17.06 -8.20 -20.12
N GLN A 280 17.35 -7.77 -18.89
CA GLN A 280 18.54 -8.22 -18.16
C GLN A 280 18.53 -9.75 -17.97
N ARG A 281 17.39 -10.34 -17.59
CA ARG A 281 17.24 -11.81 -17.47
C ARG A 281 17.38 -12.55 -18.81
N LEU A 282 17.07 -11.89 -19.93
CA LEU A 282 17.31 -12.41 -21.29
C LEU A 282 18.76 -12.23 -21.76
N GLY A 283 19.59 -11.52 -21.00
CA GLY A 283 20.99 -11.25 -21.34
C GLY A 283 21.22 -10.02 -22.22
N ASP A 284 20.18 -9.24 -22.53
CA ASP A 284 20.31 -7.98 -23.27
C ASP A 284 20.54 -6.81 -22.30
N THR A 285 21.81 -6.59 -21.95
CA THR A 285 22.19 -5.55 -20.99
C THR A 285 22.05 -4.13 -21.56
N ALA A 286 22.17 -3.97 -22.88
CA ALA A 286 22.04 -2.69 -23.55
C ALA A 286 20.59 -2.19 -23.52
N GLU A 287 19.63 -3.06 -23.85
CA GLU A 287 18.20 -2.73 -23.77
C GLU A 287 17.78 -2.48 -22.31
N ALA A 288 18.29 -3.29 -21.38
CA ALA A 288 18.07 -3.08 -19.95
C ALA A 288 18.60 -1.70 -19.49
N GLU A 289 19.81 -1.31 -19.89
CA GLU A 289 20.38 -0.01 -19.53
C GLU A 289 19.55 1.16 -20.09
N GLN A 290 19.14 1.08 -21.36
CA GLN A 290 18.28 2.08 -22.00
C GLN A 290 16.98 2.29 -21.20
N LEU A 291 16.33 1.22 -20.79
CA LEU A 291 15.11 1.27 -20.01
C LEU A 291 15.32 1.80 -18.58
N LEU A 292 16.44 1.47 -17.92
CA LEU A 292 16.78 2.07 -16.62
C LEU A 292 17.05 3.57 -16.74
N ASN A 293 17.61 4.03 -17.86
CA ASN A 293 17.80 5.46 -18.16
C ASN A 293 16.45 6.15 -18.43
N GLU A 294 15.54 5.51 -19.14
CA GLU A 294 14.17 5.99 -19.31
C GLU A 294 13.45 6.11 -17.96
N ALA A 295 13.57 5.11 -17.09
CA ALA A 295 13.01 5.16 -15.75
C ALA A 295 13.54 6.34 -14.93
N ALA A 296 14.86 6.57 -14.97
CA ALA A 296 15.49 7.70 -14.28
C ALA A 296 14.95 9.05 -14.78
N ARG A 297 14.79 9.19 -16.10
CA ARG A 297 14.20 10.39 -16.72
C ARG A 297 12.79 10.63 -16.21
N HIS A 298 11.94 9.60 -16.18
CA HIS A 298 10.58 9.71 -15.69
C HIS A 298 10.50 10.08 -14.20
N LEU A 299 11.35 9.51 -13.34
CA LEU A 299 11.40 9.90 -11.92
C LEU A 299 11.88 11.35 -11.73
N ASN A 300 12.81 11.81 -12.56
CA ASN A 300 13.28 13.21 -12.53
C ASN A 300 12.22 14.19 -13.02
N GLU A 301 11.42 13.81 -14.01
CA GLU A 301 10.27 14.59 -14.46
C GLU A 301 9.16 14.60 -13.41
N ALA A 302 8.83 13.45 -12.82
CA ALA A 302 7.85 13.34 -11.75
C ALA A 302 8.20 14.24 -10.56
N ALA A 303 9.48 14.29 -10.16
CA ALA A 303 9.94 15.13 -9.05
C ALA A 303 9.76 16.64 -9.27
N LYS A 304 9.60 17.08 -10.53
CA LYS A 304 9.35 18.49 -10.89
C LYS A 304 7.86 18.84 -10.88
N LYS A 305 6.98 17.85 -10.75
CA LYS A 305 5.53 18.06 -10.77
C LYS A 305 5.05 18.49 -9.37
N PRO A 306 4.00 19.33 -9.29
CA PRO A 306 3.50 19.84 -8.01
C PRO A 306 2.83 18.77 -7.13
N ASP A 307 2.36 17.68 -7.73
CA ASP A 307 1.72 16.53 -7.08
C ASP A 307 2.71 15.41 -6.72
N ALA A 308 4.00 15.71 -6.70
CA ALA A 308 5.06 14.74 -6.50
C ALA A 308 5.07 14.09 -5.10
N ASP A 309 4.83 12.77 -5.12
CA ASP A 309 5.11 11.80 -4.06
C ASP A 309 6.58 11.76 -3.60
N GLN A 310 7.11 12.67 -2.76
CA GLN A 310 8.54 12.63 -2.40
C GLN A 310 8.98 11.32 -1.71
N ARG A 311 8.10 10.69 -0.93
CA ARG A 311 8.40 9.44 -0.25
C ARG A 311 8.39 8.28 -1.23
N ASP A 312 7.42 8.26 -2.14
CA ASP A 312 7.35 7.24 -3.19
C ASP A 312 8.50 7.38 -4.20
N LEU A 313 8.83 8.60 -4.61
CA LEU A 313 9.97 8.90 -5.48
C LEU A 313 11.29 8.43 -4.86
N THR A 314 11.47 8.63 -3.55
CA THR A 314 12.65 8.13 -2.83
C THR A 314 12.76 6.61 -2.92
N LYS A 315 11.65 5.88 -2.72
CA LYS A 315 11.62 4.41 -2.83
C LYS A 315 11.90 3.93 -4.26
N GLN A 316 11.27 4.57 -5.24
CA GLN A 316 11.47 4.24 -6.65
C GLN A 316 12.92 4.50 -7.10
N ARG A 317 13.54 5.58 -6.63
CA ARG A 317 14.95 5.87 -6.87
C ARG A 317 15.88 4.87 -6.21
N ALA A 318 15.62 4.48 -4.96
CA ALA A 318 16.42 3.47 -4.27
C ALA A 318 16.41 2.13 -5.03
N ALA A 319 15.23 1.68 -5.45
CA ALA A 319 15.10 0.42 -6.16
C ALA A 319 15.62 0.50 -7.62
N LEU A 320 15.61 1.68 -8.25
CA LEU A 320 16.31 1.92 -9.53
C LEU A 320 17.84 1.80 -9.36
N SER A 321 18.39 2.41 -8.31
CA SER A 321 19.82 2.33 -7.99
C SER A 321 20.26 0.89 -7.74
N GLU A 322 19.44 0.12 -7.02
CA GLU A 322 19.69 -1.30 -6.79
C GLU A 322 19.74 -2.11 -8.10
N GLN A 323 18.79 -1.89 -9.02
CA GLN A 323 18.79 -2.55 -10.32
C GLN A 323 20.02 -2.19 -11.16
N ARG A 324 20.42 -0.92 -11.17
CA ARG A 324 21.65 -0.49 -11.87
C ARG A 324 22.91 -1.16 -11.31
N MET A 325 22.99 -1.32 -9.98
CA MET A 325 24.10 -2.04 -9.36
C MET A 325 24.11 -3.51 -9.77
N ARG A 326 22.94 -4.16 -9.84
CA ARG A 326 22.83 -5.55 -10.33
C ARG A 326 23.30 -5.68 -11.77
N LEU A 327 22.87 -4.79 -12.67
CA LEU A 327 23.27 -4.79 -14.08
C LEU A 327 24.78 -4.64 -14.25
N ALA A 328 25.39 -3.67 -13.56
CA ALA A 328 26.84 -3.47 -13.59
C ALA A 328 27.62 -4.66 -13.01
N GLY A 329 27.05 -5.38 -12.04
CA GLY A 329 27.61 -6.63 -11.52
C GLY A 329 27.60 -7.76 -12.56
N THR A 330 26.53 -7.88 -13.35
CA THR A 330 26.41 -8.85 -14.44
C THR A 330 27.48 -8.62 -15.52
N GLU A 331 27.69 -7.36 -15.94
CA GLU A 331 28.70 -7.02 -16.95
C GLU A 331 30.14 -7.34 -16.49
N ARG A 332 30.44 -7.12 -15.21
CA ARG A 332 31.75 -7.47 -14.63
C ARG A 332 31.97 -8.98 -14.54
N GLY A 333 30.91 -9.75 -14.25
CA GLY A 333 30.96 -11.22 -14.23
C GLY A 333 31.23 -11.81 -15.60
N ILE A 334 30.57 -11.28 -16.64
CA ILE A 334 30.79 -11.68 -18.04
C ILE A 334 32.21 -11.30 -18.51
N ALA A 335 32.68 -10.09 -18.17
CA ALA A 335 34.03 -9.66 -18.52
C ALA A 335 35.13 -10.48 -17.83
N ALA A 336 34.86 -11.02 -16.64
CA ALA A 336 35.77 -11.91 -15.92
C ALA A 336 35.79 -13.33 -16.52
N SER A 337 34.64 -13.89 -16.91
CA SER A 337 34.58 -15.23 -17.52
C SER A 337 35.19 -15.29 -18.92
N VAL A 338 35.28 -14.16 -19.63
CA VAL A 338 35.93 -14.06 -20.95
C VAL A 338 37.46 -13.91 -20.82
N ARG A 339 38.00 -13.65 -19.61
CA ARG A 339 39.44 -13.44 -19.36
C ARG A 339 40.17 -14.64 -18.75
N GLU A 340 39.50 -15.76 -18.51
CA GLU A 340 40.17 -17.03 -18.19
C GLU A 340 40.38 -17.83 -19.47
N PRO A 341 41.58 -17.83 -20.08
CA PRO A 341 41.91 -18.81 -21.09
C PRO A 341 42.16 -20.17 -20.41
N SER A 342 41.58 -21.22 -20.99
CA SER A 342 41.94 -22.62 -20.74
C SER A 342 43.39 -22.91 -21.13
#